data_AF-A0A101DYN6-F1
#
_entry.id   AF-A0A101DYN6-F1
#
_cell.length_a   1.000
_cell.length_b   1.000
_cell.length_c   1.000
_cell.angle_alpha   90.00
_cell.angle_beta   90.00
_cell.angle_gamma   90.00
#
_symmetry.space_group_name_H-M   'P 1'
#
loop_
_entity.id
_entity.type
_entity.pdbx_description
1 polymer ?
#
loop_
_entity_poly.entity_id
_entity_poly.type
_entity_poly.pdbx_seq_one_letter_code
_entity_poly.pdbx_strand_id
1 'polypeptide(L)'
;MKVFFDTSFFVEYFRGNENARRIYEELKNYEYFTSLNVVEETTYILMKFTASDFVKLEKHYEVIKKLKEDSNVYEKSLKNAKLFYSSILHD
;
A
#
# COMPACT_ATOMS: atom_id res chain seq x y z
N MET A 1 15.98 -7.48 22.22
CA MET A 1 14.75 -8.02 21.60
C MET A 1 14.60 -7.38 20.23
N LYS A 2 14.22 -8.16 19.21
CA LYS A 2 14.01 -7.68 17.84
C LYS A 2 12.51 -7.64 17.58
N VAL A 3 12.03 -6.57 16.97
CA VAL A 3 10.61 -6.39 16.63
C VAL A 3 10.47 -6.43 15.12
N PHE A 4 9.59 -7.29 14.63
CA PHE A 4 9.23 -7.32 13.21
C PHE A 4 7.89 -6.63 13.02
N PHE A 5 7.85 -5.59 12.18
CA PHE A 5 6.61 -4.91 11.84
C PHE A 5 6.01 -5.50 10.56
N ASP A 6 4.73 -5.84 10.65
CA ASP A 6 3.90 -6.33 9.55
C ASP A 6 3.17 -5.19 8.84
N THR A 7 2.66 -5.46 7.64
CA THR A 7 1.88 -4.54 6.80
C THR A 7 0.75 -3.88 7.58
N SER A 8 0.02 -4.68 8.38
CA SER A 8 -1.12 -4.20 9.17
C SER A 8 -0.74 -3.08 10.14
N PHE A 9 0.41 -3.19 10.82
CA PHE A 9 0.89 -2.18 11.75
C PHE A 9 1.23 -0.86 11.03
N PHE A 10 1.97 -0.94 9.91
CA PHE A 10 2.32 0.25 9.14
C PHE A 10 1.09 0.98 8.63
N VAL A 11 0.11 0.26 8.07
CA VAL A 11 -1.13 0.86 7.58
C VAL A 11 -1.84 1.63 8.70
N GLU A 12 -2.02 1.03 9.87
CA GLU A 12 -2.66 1.72 11.01
C GLU A 12 -1.85 2.93 11.48
N TYR A 13 -0.52 2.80 11.59
CA TYR A 13 0.36 3.90 11.98
C TYR A 13 0.25 5.10 11.03
N PHE A 14 0.38 4.86 9.72
CA PHE A 14 0.33 5.91 8.70
C PHE A 14 -1.07 6.51 8.52
N ARG A 15 -2.13 5.77 8.86
CA ARG A 15 -3.51 6.30 8.89
C ARG A 15 -3.82 7.11 10.16
N GLY A 16 -2.84 7.32 11.04
CA GLY A 16 -3.00 8.13 12.24
C GLY A 16 -3.69 7.41 13.39
N ASN A 17 -3.65 6.08 13.44
CA ASN A 17 -4.16 5.34 14.59
C ASN A 17 -3.29 5.61 15.83
N GLU A 18 -3.88 6.25 16.84
CA GLU A 18 -3.17 6.64 18.08
C GLU A 18 -2.65 5.44 18.89
N ASN A 19 -3.30 4.28 18.82
CA ASN A 19 -2.77 3.06 19.46
C ASN A 19 -1.50 2.57 18.75
N ALA A 20 -1.46 2.62 17.42
CA ALA A 20 -0.27 2.23 16.66
C ALA A 20 0.90 3.20 16.94
N ARG A 21 0.61 4.50 17.07
CA ARG A 21 1.61 5.50 17.51
C ARG A 21 2.14 5.23 18.91
N ARG A 22 1.26 4.92 19.88
CA ARG A 22 1.68 4.58 21.24
C ARG A 22 2.56 3.33 21.27
N ILE A 23 2.18 2.28 20.54
CA ILE A 23 2.97 1.06 20.42
C ILE A 23 4.35 1.36 19.80
N TYR A 24 4.42 2.19 18.76
CA TYR A 24 5.69 2.62 18.20
C TYR A 24 6.59 3.31 19.24
N GLU A 25 6.02 4.24 20.03
CA GLU A 25 6.76 4.93 21.10
C GLU A 25 7.24 3.98 22.21
N GLU A 26 6.41 3.02 22.62
CA GLU A 26 6.79 1.97 23.59
C GLU A 26 7.94 1.10 23.05
N LEU A 27 7.96 0.90 21.73
CA LEU A 27 8.95 0.06 21.08
C LEU A 27 10.17 0.84 20.58
N LYS A 28 10.26 2.17 20.76
CA LYS A 28 11.23 3.06 20.09
C LYS A 28 12.73 2.77 20.33
N ASN A 29 13.02 1.97 21.36
CA ASN A 29 14.38 1.61 21.77
C ASN A 29 14.78 0.18 21.34
N TYR A 30 13.92 -0.55 20.62
CA TYR A 30 14.23 -1.87 20.09
C TYR A 30 14.78 -1.80 18.67
N GLU A 31 15.44 -2.88 18.25
CA GLU A 31 15.89 -3.04 16.87
C GLU A 31 14.72 -3.51 15.99
N TYR A 32 14.48 -2.81 14.88
CA TYR A 32 13.36 -3.09 13.97
C TYR A 32 13.77 -3.82 12.73
N PHE A 33 12.87 -4.69 12.28
CA PHE A 33 12.98 -5.40 11.03
C PHE A 33 11.63 -5.38 10.32
N THR A 34 11.69 -5.41 8.99
CA THR A 34 10.56 -5.72 8.14
C THR A 34 11.08 -6.36 6.85
N SER A 35 10.20 -6.84 5.98
CA SER A 35 10.60 -7.39 4.68
C SER A 35 10.27 -6.41 3.56
N LEU A 36 10.96 -6.53 2.42
CA LEU A 36 10.63 -5.74 1.23
C LEU A 36 9.16 -5.97 0.80
N ASN A 37 8.68 -7.21 0.90
CA ASN A 37 7.28 -7.56 0.59
C ASN A 37 6.29 -6.77 1.47
N VAL A 38 6.58 -6.60 2.77
CA VAL A 38 5.73 -5.79 3.67
C VAL A 38 5.74 -4.32 3.26
N VAL A 39 6.90 -3.79 2.85
CA VAL A 39 7.01 -2.41 2.35
C VAL A 39 6.20 -2.23 1.06
N GLU A 40 6.30 -3.16 0.11
CA GLU A 40 5.55 -3.13 -1.15
C GLU A 40 4.04 -3.22 -0.92
N GLU A 41 3.60 -4.14 -0.06
CA GLU A 41 2.19 -4.30 0.27
C GLU A 41 1.63 -3.06 0.98
N THR A 42 2.36 -2.54 1.98
CA THR A 42 2.00 -1.29 2.69
C THR A 42 1.85 -0.15 1.70
N THR A 43 2.81 0.01 0.79
CA THR A 43 2.80 1.05 -0.25
C THR A 43 1.56 0.94 -1.13
N TYR A 44 1.24 -0.27 -1.61
CA TYR A 44 0.07 -0.50 -2.45
C TYR A 44 -1.25 -0.19 -1.73
N ILE A 45 -1.36 -0.53 -0.45
CA ILE A 45 -2.53 -0.22 0.38
C ILE A 45 -2.67 1.30 0.59
N LEU A 46 -1.58 1.97 0.99
CA LEU A 46 -1.57 3.41 1.20
C LEU A 46 -1.91 4.17 -0.09
N MET A 47 -1.35 3.75 -1.24
CA MET A 47 -1.68 4.34 -2.54
C MET A 47 -3.17 4.27 -2.85
N LYS A 48 -3.85 3.16 -2.53
CA LYS A 48 -5.30 3.04 -2.71
C LYS A 48 -6.08 4.01 -1.83
N PHE A 49 -5.68 4.15 -0.56
CA PHE A 49 -6.32 5.10 0.36
C PHE A 49 -6.12 6.53 -0.11
N THR A 50 -4.88 6.93 -0.40
CA THR A 50 -4.55 8.26 -0.93
C THR A 50 -5.31 8.55 -2.23
N ALA A 51 -5.38 7.60 -3.16
CA ALA A 51 -6.16 7.76 -4.39
C ALA A 51 -7.65 7.96 -4.08
N SER A 52 -8.22 7.21 -3.11
CA SER A 52 -9.60 7.35 -2.66
C SER A 52 -9.89 8.75 -2.09
N ASP A 53 -8.97 9.28 -1.29
CA ASP A 53 -9.06 10.62 -0.70
C ASP A 53 -9.05 11.70 -1.80
N PHE A 54 -8.17 11.58 -2.79
CA PHE A 54 -8.09 12.51 -3.93
C PHE A 54 -9.38 12.56 -4.76
N VAL A 55 -9.98 11.40 -5.03
CA VAL A 55 -11.21 11.31 -5.82
C VAL A 55 -12.47 11.55 -5.00
N LYS A 56 -12.34 11.83 -3.68
CA LYS A 56 -13.45 12.01 -2.73
C LYS A 56 -14.46 10.87 -2.76
N LEU A 57 -13.99 9.64 -2.97
CA LEU A 57 -14.84 8.45 -2.92
C LEU A 57 -14.64 7.78 -1.57
N GLU A 58 -15.73 7.58 -0.82
CA GLU A 58 -15.70 7.02 0.54
C GLU A 58 -15.21 5.56 0.58
N LYS A 59 -15.25 4.84 -0.55
CA LYS A 59 -14.86 3.43 -0.62
C LYS A 59 -13.83 3.23 -1.74
N HIS A 60 -12.61 2.82 -1.36
CA HIS A 60 -11.53 2.50 -2.30
C HIS A 60 -11.92 1.42 -3.33
N TYR A 61 -12.86 0.53 -2.99
CA TYR A 61 -13.42 -0.44 -3.93
C TYR A 61 -14.28 0.20 -5.02
N GLU A 62 -14.96 1.32 -4.74
CA GLU A 62 -15.72 2.07 -5.74
C GLU A 62 -14.79 2.80 -6.71
N VAL A 63 -13.60 3.22 -6.25
CA VAL A 63 -12.53 3.74 -7.11
C VAL A 63 -12.10 2.67 -8.10
N ILE A 64 -11.71 1.48 -7.62
CA ILE A 64 -11.33 0.38 -8.52
C ILE A 64 -12.49 -0.04 -9.42
N LYS A 65 -13.73 -0.03 -8.93
CA LYS A 65 -14.90 -0.36 -9.73
C LYS A 65 -15.11 0.67 -10.86
N LYS A 66 -15.09 1.97 -10.56
CA LYS A 66 -15.20 3.04 -11.57
C LYS A 66 -14.03 3.04 -12.55
N LEU A 67 -12.80 2.83 -12.07
CA LEU A 67 -11.61 2.74 -12.94
C LEU A 67 -11.62 1.48 -13.81
N LYS A 68 -12.30 0.40 -13.39
CA LYS A 68 -12.54 -0.80 -14.22
C LYS A 68 -13.64 -0.60 -15.26
N GLU A 69 -14.64 0.23 -14.95
CA GLU A 69 -15.71 0.60 -15.89
C GLU A 69 -15.19 1.52 -17.00
N ASP A 70 -14.11 2.27 -16.75
CA ASP A 70 -13.35 2.98 -17.78
C ASP A 70 -12.34 2.05 -18.48
N SER A 71 -12.73 1.55 -19.65
CA SER A 71 -11.91 0.64 -20.45
C SER A 71 -10.52 1.20 -20.79
N ASN A 72 -10.40 2.53 -20.98
CA ASN A 72 -9.12 3.15 -21.32
C ASN A 72 -8.14 3.11 -20.15
N VAL A 73 -8.62 3.35 -18.93
CA VAL A 73 -7.78 3.34 -17.72
C VAL A 73 -7.30 1.91 -17.43
N TYR A 74 -8.21 0.95 -17.52
CA TYR A 74 -7.87 -0.46 -17.34
C TYR A 74 -6.85 -0.94 -18.37
N GLU A 75 -7.08 -0.68 -19.67
CA GLU A 75 -6.19 -1.12 -20.74
C GLU A 75 -4.78 -0.51 -20.64
N LYS A 76 -4.67 0.79 -20.34
CA LYS A 76 -3.37 1.45 -20.13
C LYS A 76 -2.63 0.87 -18.94
N SER A 77 -3.32 0.67 -17.82
CA SER A 77 -2.72 0.16 -16.59
C SER A 77 -2.24 -1.27 -16.77
N LEU A 78 -3.05 -2.12 -17.42
CA LEU A 78 -2.69 -3.49 -17.74
C LEU A 78 -1.52 -3.56 -18.73
N LYS A 79 -1.49 -2.70 -19.74
CA LYS A 79 -0.37 -2.61 -20.69
C LYS A 79 0.94 -2.27 -19.98
N ASN A 80 0.92 -1.27 -19.09
CA ASN A 80 2.11 -0.87 -18.32
C ASN A 80 2.59 -1.99 -17.39
N ALA A 81 1.67 -2.67 -16.70
CA ALA A 81 2.01 -3.80 -15.84
C ALA A 81 2.63 -4.98 -16.63
N LYS A 82 2.10 -5.29 -17.82
CA LYS A 82 2.66 -6.31 -18.71
C LYS A 82 4.06 -5.94 -19.20
N LEU A 83 4.28 -4.68 -19.59
CA LEU A 83 5.59 -4.20 -20.03
C LEU A 83 6.64 -4.35 -18.93
N PHE A 84 6.30 -3.97 -17.69
CA PHE A 84 7.19 -4.13 -16.53
C PHE A 84 7.47 -5.61 -16.22
N TYR A 85 6.44 -6.46 -16.22
CA TYR A 85 6.64 -7.90 -16.00
C TYR A 85 7.56 -8.53 -17.06
N SER A 86 7.35 -8.18 -18.33
CA SER A 86 8.21 -8.64 -19.42
C SER A 86 9.64 -8.15 -19.30
N SER A 87 9.88 -6.94 -18.78
CA SER A 87 11.27 -6.48 -18.58
C SER A 87 12.01 -7.26 -17.49
N ILE A 88 11.31 -7.81 -16.50
CA ILE A 88 11.92 -8.60 -15.42
C ILE A 88 12.25 -10.04 -15.89
N LEU A 89 11.48 -10.59 -16.83
CA LEU A 89 11.69 -11.96 -17.33
C LEU A 89 12.80 -12.08 -18.39
N HIS A 90 13.32 -10.96 -18.88
CA HIS A 90 14.32 -10.91 -19.93
C HIS A 90 15.69 -10.36 -19.44
N ASP A 91 15.85 -10.21 -18.13
CA ASP A 91 17.13 -10.08 -17.42
C ASP A 91 17.53 -11.44 -16.80
#